data_AF-A0A939A9K8-F1
#
_entry.id   AF-A0A939A9K8-F1
#
_cell.length_a   1.000
_cell.length_b   1.000
_cell.length_c   1.000
_cell.angle_alpha   90.00
_cell.angle_beta   90.00
_cell.angle_gamma   90.00
#
_symmetry.space_group_name_H-M   'P 1'
#
loop_
_entity.id
_entity.type
_entity.pdbx_description
1 polymer ?
#
loop_
_entity_poly.entity_id
_entity_poly.type
_entity_poly.pdbx_seq_one_letter_code
_entity_poly.pdbx_strand_id
1 'polypeptide(L)' 'PLVSACLKESKALGAKKVFALTYRPDFFEKLNFKVVDKNVLPHKIWADCLKCVKFPDCDEVAVVKDLD' A
#
# COMPACT_ATOMS: atom_id res chain seq x y z
N PRO A 1 4.84 -13.38 10.11
CA PRO A 1 4.38 -12.98 8.76
C PRO A 1 5.38 -12.04 8.09
N LEU A 2 5.66 -12.22 6.80
CA LEU A 2 6.59 -11.36 6.04
C LEU A 2 6.23 -9.88 6.17
N VAL A 3 4.94 -9.56 6.07
CA VAL A 3 4.42 -8.18 6.22
C VAL A 3 4.80 -7.57 7.57
N SER A 4 4.79 -8.34 8.66
CA SER A 4 5.20 -7.84 9.99
C SER A 4 6.69 -7.50 10.05
N ALA A 5 7.54 -8.27 9.37
CA ALA A 5 8.97 -7.97 9.27
C ALA A 5 9.19 -6.70 8.45
N CYS A 6 8.52 -6.56 7.30
CA CYS A 6 8.57 -5.36 6.48
C CYS A 6 8.08 -4.11 7.24
N LEU A 7 7.03 -4.23 8.04
CA LEU A 7 6.52 -3.13 8.88
C LEU A 7 7.55 -2.71 9.94
N LYS A 8 8.23 -3.68 10.57
CA LYS A 8 9.28 -3.41 11.56
C LYS A 8 10.48 -2.71 10.92
N GLU A 9 10.90 -3.18 9.75
CA GLU A 9 11.98 -2.57 8.99
C GLU A 9 11.62 -1.16 8.50
N SER A 10 10.40 -0.97 8.00
CA SER A 10 9.90 0.35 7.60
C SER A 10 9.91 1.34 8.76
N LYS A 11 9.51 0.90 9.97
CA LYS A 11 9.64 1.72 11.20
C LYS A 11 11.10 2.04 11.51
N ALA A 12 12.00 1.07 11.40
CA ALA A 12 13.44 1.28 11.63
C ALA A 12 14.07 2.27 10.62
N LEU A 13 13.56 2.30 9.39
CA LEU A 13 13.94 3.26 8.35
C LEU A 13 13.32 4.65 8.55
N GLY A 14 12.49 4.87 9.57
CA GLY A 14 11.85 6.15 9.83
C GLY A 14 10.66 6.45 8.91
N ALA A 15 10.09 5.44 8.26
CA ALA A 15 8.88 5.62 7.46
C ALA A 15 7.69 5.93 8.38
N LYS A 16 6.98 7.03 8.09
CA LYS A 16 5.78 7.43 8.84
C LYS A 16 4.53 6.69 8.37
N LYS A 17 4.52 6.24 7.12
CA LYS A 17 3.36 5.65 6.46
C LYS A 17 3.81 4.60 5.45
N VAL A 18 3.07 3.49 5.39
CA VAL A 18 3.28 2.41 4.42
C VAL A 18 1.99 2.19 3.66
N PHE A 19 2.11 1.88 2.38
CA PHE A 19 0.99 1.52 1.52
C PHE A 19 1.30 0.25 0.76
N ALA A 20 0.26 -0.45 0.31
CA ALA A 20 0.35 -1.62 -0.54
C ALA A 20 -0.82 -1.67 -1.52
N LEU A 21 -0.60 -2.29 -2.68
CA LEU A 21 -1.63 -2.66 -3.63
C LEU A 21 -1.89 -4.16 -3.49
N THR A 22 -3.16 -4.56 -3.36
CA THR A 22 -3.50 -5.96 -3.12
C THR A 22 -4.87 -6.33 -3.68
N TYR A 23 -5.03 -7.58 -4.11
CA TYR A 23 -6.33 -8.15 -4.46
C TYR A 23 -7.10 -8.69 -3.23
N ARG A 24 -6.48 -8.70 -2.05
CA ARG A 24 -7.08 -9.24 -0.81
C ARG A 24 -6.97 -8.21 0.33
N PRO A 25 -7.79 -7.15 0.31
CA PRO A 25 -7.76 -6.10 1.33
C PRO A 25 -8.02 -6.66 2.74
N ASP A 26 -8.89 -7.66 2.89
CA ASP A 26 -9.26 -8.26 4.18
C ASP A 26 -8.06 -8.76 5.00
N PHE A 27 -7.02 -9.25 4.33
CA PHE A 27 -5.79 -9.71 4.99
C PHE A 27 -5.04 -8.53 5.62
N PHE A 28 -4.97 -7.39 4.93
CA PHE A 28 -4.29 -6.19 5.39
C PHE A 28 -5.11 -5.42 6.42
N GLU A 29 -6.43 -5.45 6.33
CA GLU A 29 -7.33 -4.88 7.34
C GLU A 29 -7.12 -5.53 8.71
N LYS A 30 -6.93 -6.86 8.76
CA LYS A 30 -6.53 -7.59 9.99
C LYS A 30 -5.17 -7.15 10.56
N LEU A 31 -4.34 -6.52 9.74
CA LEU A 31 -3.04 -5.96 10.14
C LEU A 31 -3.13 -4.45 10.42
N ASN A 32 -4.33 -3.90 10.62
CA ASN A 32 -4.63 -2.46 10.81
C ASN A 32 -4.21 -1.58 9.63
N PHE A 33 -4.24 -2.10 8.41
CA PHE A 33 -4.27 -1.23 7.24
C PHE A 33 -5.71 -0.76 7.00
N LYS A 34 -5.83 0.40 6.37
CA LYS A 34 -7.11 0.97 5.93
C LYS A 34 -7.14 0.95 4.42
N VAL A 35 -8.25 0.51 3.85
CA VAL A 35 -8.50 0.68 2.41
C VAL A 35 -8.62 2.18 2.12
N VAL A 36 -7.92 2.63 1.08
CA VAL A 36 -7.94 4.02 0.63
C VAL A 36 -8.09 4.08 -0.88
N ASP A 37 -8.48 5.24 -1.38
CA ASP A 37 -8.54 5.47 -2.82
C ASP A 37 -7.13 5.59 -3.42
N LYS A 38 -6.90 5.07 -4.64
CA LYS A 38 -5.58 5.18 -5.30
C LYS A 38 -5.14 6.63 -5.49
N ASN A 39 -6.09 7.57 -5.54
CA ASN A 39 -5.81 9.00 -5.67
C ASN A 39 -5.16 9.61 -4.44
N VAL A 40 -5.23 8.98 -3.25
CA VAL A 40 -4.54 9.49 -2.05
C VAL A 40 -3.07 9.08 -1.99
N LEU A 41 -2.64 8.20 -2.90
CA LEU A 41 -1.26 7.75 -2.95
C LEU A 41 -0.36 8.85 -3.54
N PRO A 42 0.94 8.91 -3.15
CA PRO A 42 1.84 9.96 -3.62
C PRO A 42 1.94 9.97 -5.15
N HIS A 43 1.93 11.14 -5.79
CA HIS A 43 2.04 11.25 -7.25
C HIS A 43 3.27 10.52 -7.84
N LYS A 44 4.30 10.28 -7.03
CA LYS A 44 5.52 9.55 -7.45
C LYS A 44 5.25 8.10 -7.86
N ILE A 45 4.23 7.43 -7.32
CA ILE A 45 3.88 6.06 -7.73
C ILE A 45 3.03 6.00 -9.01
N TRP A 46 2.49 7.13 -9.46
CA TRP A 46 1.70 7.17 -10.69
C TRP A 46 2.56 6.88 -11.92
N ALA A 47 3.85 7.23 -11.90
CA ALA A 47 4.77 6.90 -12.99
C ALA A 47 4.94 5.38 -13.20
N ASP A 48 4.78 4.59 -12.15
CA ASP A 48 4.82 3.11 -12.22
C ASP A 48 3.45 2.55 -12.60
N CYS A 49 2.36 3.11 -12.05
CA CYS A 49 1.00 2.75 -12.44
C CYS A 49 0.70 3.05 -13.92
N LEU A 50 1.19 4.16 -14.46
CA LEU A 50 1.03 4.51 -15.89
C LEU A 50 1.71 3.53 -16.84
N LYS A 51 2.72 2.81 -16.36
CA LYS A 51 3.39 1.74 -17.12
C LYS A 51 2.71 0.39 -16.96
N CYS A 52 1.74 0.28 -16.05
CA CYS A 52 1.02 -0.97 -15.83
C CYS A 52 0.06 -1.22 -17.00
N VAL A 53 0.16 -2.40 -17.61
CA VAL A 53 -0.74 -2.84 -18.69
C VAL A 53 -2.21 -2.89 -18.25
N LYS A 54 -2.45 -3.01 -16.95
CA LYS A 54 -3.78 -3.02 -16.35
C LYS A 54 -4.28 -1.63 -15.97
N PHE A 55 -3.52 -0.55 -16.22
CA PHE A 55 -4.02 0.79 -15.96
C PHE A 55 -4.91 1.26 -17.12
N PRO A 56 -6.08 1.86 -16.86
CA PRO A 56 -6.65 2.24 -15.56
C PRO A 56 -7.51 1.16 -14.86
N ASP A 57 -7.80 0.04 -15.53
CA ASP A 57 -8.67 -1.06 -15.06
C ASP A 57 -8.00 -2.00 -14.02
N CYS A 58 -7.15 -1.43 -13.17
CA CYS A 58 -6.38 -2.22 -12.22
C CYS A 58 -7.29 -2.60 -11.04
N ASP A 59 -7.67 -3.88 -10.94
CA ASP A 59 -8.51 -4.42 -9.85
C ASP A 59 -7.83 -4.47 -8.47
N GLU A 60 -6.59 -3.99 -8.34
CA GLU A 60 -5.89 -3.97 -7.05
C GLU A 60 -6.46 -2.89 -6.15
N VAL A 61 -6.67 -3.22 -4.88
CA VAL A 61 -7.13 -2.29 -3.84
C VAL A 61 -5.93 -1.67 -3.15
N ALA A 62 -5.93 -0.35 -2.99
CA ALA A 62 -4.90 0.36 -2.25
C ALA A 62 -5.21 0.33 -0.74
N VAL A 63 -4.24 -0.12 0.05
CA VAL A 63 -4.32 -0.15 1.51
C VAL A 63 -3.17 0.66 2.10
N VAL A 64 -3.44 1.43 3.16
CA VAL A 64 -2.47 2.30 3.82
C VAL A 64 -2.48 2.04 5.32
N LYS A 65 -1.30 2.06 5.93
CA LYS A 65 -1.11 2.02 7.37
C LYS A 65 -0.17 3.13 7.80
N ASP A 66 -0.62 3.91 8.78
CA ASP A 66 0.27 4.81 9.53
C ASP A 66 1.13 3.99 10.49
N LEU A 67 2.42 4.32 10.51
CA LEU A 67 3.44 3.70 11.36
C LEU A 67 3.79 4.53 12.60
N ASP A 68 3.14 5.69 12.75
CA ASP A 68 3.24 6.60 13.90
C ASP A 68 3.30 5.84 15.24
#